data_AF-A0A1E7GH32-F1
#
_entry.id   AF-A0A1E7GH32-F1
#
_cell.length_a   1.000
_cell.length_b   1.000
_cell.length_c   1.000
_cell.angle_alpha   90.00
_cell.angle_beta   90.00
_cell.angle_gamma   90.00
#
_symmetry.space_group_name_H-M   'P 1'
#
loop_
_entity.id
_entity.type
_entity.pdbx_description
1 polymer ?
#
loop_
_entity_poly.entity_id
_entity_poly.type
_entity_poly.pdbx_seq_one_letter_code
_entity_poly.pdbx_strand_id
1 'polypeptide(L)'
;MVNPFTAGTKIRKIQQDVLRPLYTMYPGQEAAKFSWLLVETGRAISHHRPFMEEVCRSHLVAIIFKIIKLLGGADQLTEEDFTRFTSYVNDGGIKAMVKMLLSADKEKTFIDELAELPPDVRENAPPMLTKSKSLHSDFITGFFKEVYDSVEKTPQKLHDNFAKSDDFINRLAFLAAENQKKIP
;
A
#
# COMPACT_ATOMS: atom_id res chain seq x y z
N MET A 1 5.55 22.11 -2.42
CA MET A 1 6.58 22.14 -1.37
C MET A 1 6.03 21.47 -0.12
N VAL A 2 6.68 20.44 0.41
CA VAL A 2 6.21 19.71 1.60
C VAL A 2 6.44 20.55 2.86
N ASN A 3 5.35 20.88 3.57
CA ASN A 3 5.42 21.60 4.84
C ASN A 3 5.50 20.60 6.01
N PRO A 4 6.64 20.52 6.75
CA PRO A 4 6.84 19.54 7.81
C PRO A 4 5.85 19.69 8.98
N PHE A 5 5.37 20.90 9.27
CA PHE A 5 4.41 21.16 10.35
C PHE A 5 3.00 20.63 10.04
N THR A 6 2.70 20.40 8.76
CA THR A 6 1.40 19.86 8.30
C THR A 6 1.50 18.43 7.78
N ALA A 7 2.73 17.89 7.65
CA ALA A 7 2.98 16.59 7.06
C ALA A 7 2.31 15.47 7.87
N GLY A 8 2.39 15.52 9.21
CA GLY A 8 1.74 14.53 10.08
C GLY A 8 0.23 14.47 9.89
N THR A 9 -0.46 15.62 9.86
CA THR A 9 -1.91 15.68 9.64
C THR A 9 -2.29 15.16 8.25
N LYS A 10 -1.50 15.49 7.22
CA LYS A 10 -1.73 14.98 5.86
C LYS A 10 -1.55 13.46 5.79
N ILE A 11 -0.47 12.93 6.38
CA ILE A 11 -0.21 11.48 6.43
C ILE A 11 -1.36 10.76 7.13
N ARG A 12 -1.82 11.26 8.27
CA ARG A 12 -2.96 10.68 8.98
C ARG A 12 -4.23 10.65 8.13
N LYS A 13 -4.51 11.75 7.41
CA LYS A 13 -5.65 11.81 6.49
C LYS A 13 -5.52 10.79 5.35
N ILE A 14 -4.34 10.67 4.76
CA ILE A 14 -4.06 9.67 3.71
C ILE A 14 -4.32 8.27 4.24
N GLN A 15 -3.79 7.93 5.42
CA GLN A 15 -4.02 6.63 6.05
C GLN A 15 -5.52 6.38 6.23
N GLN A 16 -6.26 7.33 6.80
CA GLN A 16 -7.71 7.20 6.97
C GLN A 16 -8.43 6.98 5.65
N ASP A 17 -8.15 7.79 4.62
CA ASP A 17 -8.82 7.70 3.32
C ASP A 17 -8.50 6.39 2.60
N VAL A 18 -7.26 5.88 2.70
CA VAL A 18 -6.82 4.63 2.07
C VAL A 18 -7.38 3.40 2.80
N LEU A 19 -7.46 3.44 4.14
CA LEU A 19 -7.95 2.33 4.95
C LEU A 19 -9.47 2.24 4.93
N ARG A 20 -10.17 3.37 4.82
CA ARG A 20 -11.61 3.46 4.96
C ARG A 20 -12.39 2.43 4.14
N PRO A 21 -12.11 2.22 2.83
CA PRO A 21 -12.88 1.28 2.03
C PRO A 21 -12.82 -0.17 2.57
N LEU A 22 -11.64 -0.65 2.97
CA LEU A 22 -11.42 -2.05 3.31
C LEU A 22 -11.52 -2.35 4.80
N TYR A 23 -11.20 -1.38 5.67
CA TYR A 23 -10.91 -1.62 7.08
C TYR A 23 -11.78 -0.80 8.04
N THR A 24 -12.73 0.00 7.54
CA THR A 24 -13.68 0.72 8.41
C THR A 24 -15.11 0.37 8.05
N MET A 25 -15.96 0.16 9.05
CA MET A 25 -17.41 0.06 8.83
C MET A 25 -18.01 1.43 8.54
N TYR A 26 -18.81 1.53 7.48
CA TYR A 26 -19.62 2.70 7.16
C TYR A 26 -20.92 2.29 6.47
N PRO A 27 -21.98 3.11 6.52
CA PRO A 27 -23.27 2.74 5.93
C PRO A 27 -23.16 2.32 4.47
N GLY A 28 -23.62 1.10 4.15
CA GLY A 28 -23.61 0.54 2.79
C GLY A 28 -22.38 -0.30 2.45
N GLN A 29 -21.38 -0.37 3.32
CA GLN A 29 -20.20 -1.22 3.10
C GLN A 29 -20.52 -2.72 3.24
N GLU A 30 -21.55 -3.09 4.00
CA GLU A 30 -21.89 -4.48 4.33
C GLU A 30 -22.05 -5.31 3.04
N ALA A 31 -22.78 -4.78 2.07
CA ALA A 31 -23.05 -5.40 0.78
C ALA A 31 -21.93 -5.20 -0.26
N ALA A 32 -20.95 -4.32 0.02
CA ALA A 32 -19.90 -4.00 -0.94
C ALA A 32 -18.99 -5.22 -1.20
N LYS A 33 -18.72 -5.49 -2.48
CA LYS A 33 -17.81 -6.56 -2.89
C LYS A 33 -16.36 -6.11 -2.69
N PHE A 34 -15.50 -7.04 -2.27
CA PHE A 34 -14.06 -6.78 -2.08
C PHE A 34 -13.40 -6.17 -3.32
N SER A 35 -13.75 -6.66 -4.53
CA SER A 35 -13.21 -6.11 -5.78
C SER A 35 -13.55 -4.64 -6.01
N TRP A 36 -14.75 -4.20 -5.60
CA TRP A 36 -15.14 -2.80 -5.65
C TRP A 36 -14.44 -1.98 -4.56
N LEU A 37 -14.32 -2.52 -3.34
CA LEU A 37 -13.56 -1.88 -2.26
C LEU A 37 -12.09 -1.65 -2.64
N LEU A 38 -11.46 -2.59 -3.34
CA LEU A 38 -10.11 -2.41 -3.89
C LEU A 38 -10.03 -1.25 -4.90
N VAL A 39 -11.07 -1.08 -5.73
CA VAL A 39 -11.14 0.06 -6.66
C VAL A 39 -11.25 1.36 -5.89
N GLU A 40 -12.08 1.42 -4.85
CA GLU A 40 -12.20 2.62 -4.00
C GLU A 40 -10.91 2.93 -3.24
N THR A 41 -10.18 1.91 -2.75
CA THR A 41 -8.83 2.08 -2.22
C THR A 41 -7.88 2.63 -3.29
N GLY A 42 -7.94 2.13 -4.53
CA GLY A 42 -7.19 2.66 -5.66
C GLY A 42 -7.49 4.14 -5.96
N ARG A 43 -8.76 4.54 -5.88
CA ARG A 43 -9.18 5.95 -6.03
C ARG A 43 -8.61 6.83 -4.91
N ALA A 44 -8.67 6.37 -3.66
CA ALA A 44 -8.11 7.08 -2.52
C ALA A 44 -6.59 7.27 -2.66
N ILE A 45 -5.87 6.21 -3.02
CA ILE A 45 -4.43 6.28 -3.32
C ILE A 45 -4.16 7.27 -4.46
N SER A 46 -4.93 7.19 -5.56
CA SER A 46 -4.78 8.10 -6.70
C SER A 46 -4.98 9.56 -6.33
N HIS A 47 -5.93 9.87 -5.45
CA HIS A 47 -6.19 11.23 -4.97
C HIS A 47 -4.97 11.80 -4.22
N HIS A 48 -4.29 10.96 -3.43
CA HIS A 48 -3.14 11.34 -2.61
C HIS A 48 -1.79 11.17 -3.31
N ARG A 49 -1.77 10.58 -4.52
CA ARG A 49 -0.56 10.29 -5.29
C ARG A 49 0.38 11.49 -5.45
N PRO A 50 -0.09 12.70 -5.82
CA PRO A 50 0.82 13.84 -6.01
C PRO A 50 1.63 14.16 -4.76
N PHE A 51 1.02 14.03 -3.57
CA PHE A 51 1.72 14.25 -2.31
C PHE A 51 2.72 13.14 -2.02
N MET A 52 2.36 11.86 -2.23
CA MET A 52 3.29 10.74 -2.04
C MET A 52 4.52 10.84 -2.94
N GLU A 53 4.32 11.18 -4.21
CA GLU A 53 5.42 11.43 -5.14
C GLU A 53 6.26 12.64 -4.75
N GLU A 54 5.63 13.74 -4.32
CA GLU A 54 6.35 14.94 -3.87
C GLU A 54 7.22 14.64 -2.64
N VAL A 55 6.70 13.84 -1.71
CA VAL A 55 7.44 13.36 -0.55
C VAL A 55 8.67 12.58 -1.01
N CYS A 56 8.52 11.57 -1.86
CA CYS A 56 9.64 10.74 -2.32
C CYS A 56 10.70 11.49 -3.15
N ARG A 57 10.36 12.66 -3.72
CA ARG A 57 11.31 13.54 -4.41
C ARG A 57 11.97 14.58 -3.48
N SER A 58 11.55 14.70 -2.23
CA SER A 58 11.98 15.75 -1.31
C SER A 58 13.19 15.35 -0.46
N HIS A 59 14.09 16.29 -0.16
CA HIS A 59 15.14 16.10 0.85
C HIS A 59 14.59 15.94 2.29
N LEU A 60 13.30 16.24 2.52
CA LEU A 60 12.62 16.07 3.83
C LEU A 60 12.08 14.64 4.06
N VAL A 61 12.34 13.75 3.11
CA VAL A 61 12.07 12.31 3.15
C VAL A 61 12.35 11.68 4.50
N ALA A 62 13.51 11.95 5.10
CA ALA A 62 13.93 11.32 6.36
C ALA A 62 13.04 11.73 7.55
N ILE A 63 12.50 12.96 7.54
CA ILE A 63 11.58 13.45 8.57
C ILE A 63 10.22 12.75 8.41
N ILE A 64 9.77 12.56 7.16
CA ILE A 64 8.51 11.90 6.86
C ILE A 64 8.61 10.41 7.16
N PHE A 65 9.75 9.77 6.88
CA PHE A 65 10.04 8.42 7.30
C PHE A 65 9.90 8.25 8.82
N LYS A 66 10.48 9.17 9.62
CA LYS A 66 10.32 9.17 11.08
C LYS A 66 8.87 9.36 11.50
N ILE A 67 8.11 10.21 10.81
CA ILE A 67 6.66 10.39 11.07
C ILE A 67 5.87 9.11 10.74
N ILE A 68 6.19 8.42 9.65
CA ILE A 68 5.56 7.14 9.27
C ILE A 68 5.87 6.04 10.30
N LYS A 69 7.13 5.95 10.79
CA LYS A 69 7.47 5.03 11.88
C LYS A 69 6.68 5.36 13.15
N LEU A 70 6.60 6.63 13.53
CA LEU A 70 5.92 7.11 14.74
C LEU A 70 4.39 6.99 14.69
N LEU A 71 3.76 7.15 13.53
CA LEU A 71 2.29 7.20 13.38
C LEU A 71 1.65 5.89 12.89
N GLY A 72 2.40 4.79 12.78
CA GLY A 72 1.84 3.59 12.15
C GLY A 72 2.61 2.28 12.25
N GLY A 73 3.54 2.10 13.20
CA GLY A 73 3.98 0.74 13.57
C GLY A 73 5.02 0.09 12.66
N ALA A 74 5.82 0.87 11.94
CA ALA A 74 6.82 0.34 11.02
C ALA A 74 8.25 0.35 11.60
N ASP A 75 8.43 -0.03 12.87
CA ASP A 75 9.75 -0.09 13.52
C ASP A 75 10.75 -0.96 12.74
N GLN A 76 10.22 -1.99 12.08
CA GLN A 76 10.93 -2.93 11.22
C GLN A 76 11.35 -2.37 9.85
N LEU A 77 11.01 -1.12 9.51
CA LEU A 77 11.51 -0.46 8.30
C LEU A 77 12.94 0.02 8.52
N THR A 78 13.83 -0.47 7.67
CA THR A 78 15.23 -0.07 7.57
C THR A 78 15.40 1.11 6.60
N GLU A 79 16.58 1.74 6.59
CA GLU A 79 16.93 2.75 5.58
C GLU A 79 16.99 2.15 4.17
N GLU A 80 17.34 0.87 4.06
CA GLU A 80 17.34 0.14 2.79
C GLU A 80 15.90 -0.04 2.26
N ASP A 81 14.96 -0.48 3.10
CA ASP A 81 13.54 -0.57 2.74
C ASP A 81 13.00 0.79 2.26
N PHE A 82 13.43 1.85 2.94
CA PHE A 82 13.05 3.21 2.59
C PHE A 82 13.62 3.64 1.22
N THR A 83 14.87 3.31 0.95
CA THR A 83 15.52 3.60 -0.34
C THR A 83 14.83 2.86 -1.47
N ARG A 84 14.56 1.56 -1.28
CA ARG A 84 13.80 0.71 -2.20
C ARG A 84 12.41 1.25 -2.49
N PHE A 85 11.68 1.67 -1.46
CA PHE A 85 10.36 2.29 -1.61
C PHE A 85 10.45 3.60 -2.40
N THR A 86 11.40 4.47 -2.06
CA THR A 86 11.56 5.77 -2.72
C THR A 86 11.92 5.63 -4.19
N SER A 87 12.80 4.69 -4.54
CA SER A 87 13.08 4.35 -5.95
C SER A 87 11.80 3.89 -6.63
N TYR A 88 11.10 2.89 -6.08
CA TYR A 88 9.85 2.40 -6.64
C TYR A 88 8.82 3.51 -6.90
N VAL A 89 8.64 4.46 -5.97
CA VAL A 89 7.74 5.60 -6.18
C VAL A 89 8.21 6.52 -7.30
N ASN A 90 9.49 6.88 -7.31
CA ASN A 90 10.08 7.79 -8.28
C ASN A 90 10.08 7.18 -9.70
N ASP A 91 10.22 5.87 -9.80
CA ASP A 91 10.26 5.11 -11.05
C ASP A 91 8.86 4.74 -11.57
N GLY A 92 7.80 5.35 -10.99
CA GLY A 92 6.43 5.22 -11.48
C GLY A 92 5.62 4.08 -10.84
N GLY A 93 6.16 3.40 -9.84
CA GLY A 93 5.52 2.27 -9.16
C GLY A 93 4.13 2.59 -8.57
N ILE A 94 3.94 3.75 -7.93
CA ILE A 94 2.60 4.14 -7.44
C ILE A 94 1.61 4.30 -8.59
N LYS A 95 2.05 4.86 -9.72
CA LYS A 95 1.19 5.04 -10.90
C LYS A 95 0.77 3.68 -11.46
N ALA A 96 1.71 2.73 -11.56
CA ALA A 96 1.43 1.34 -11.95
C ALA A 96 0.45 0.66 -10.98
N MET A 97 0.68 0.78 -9.67
CA MET A 97 -0.20 0.23 -8.64
C MET A 97 -1.63 0.80 -8.74
N VAL A 98 -1.77 2.11 -8.93
CA VAL A 98 -3.09 2.75 -9.12
C VAL A 98 -3.76 2.22 -10.40
N LYS A 99 -3.03 2.14 -11.50
CA LYS A 99 -3.56 1.62 -12.77
C LYS A 99 -4.04 0.17 -12.61
N MET A 100 -3.29 -0.66 -11.90
CA MET A 100 -3.68 -2.03 -11.54
C MET A 100 -4.94 -2.06 -10.66
N LEU A 101 -5.02 -1.29 -9.58
CA LEU A 101 -6.17 -1.32 -8.67
C LEU A 101 -7.47 -0.89 -9.37
N LEU A 102 -7.38 0.04 -10.31
CA LEU A 102 -8.50 0.56 -11.09
C LEU A 102 -8.86 -0.33 -12.29
N SER A 103 -8.05 -1.33 -12.64
CA SER A 103 -8.32 -2.18 -13.79
C SER A 103 -9.35 -3.27 -13.49
N ALA A 104 -10.00 -3.75 -14.55
CA ALA A 104 -10.89 -4.90 -14.50
C ALA A 104 -10.10 -6.19 -14.22
N ASP A 105 -8.98 -6.37 -14.91
CA ASP A 105 -8.04 -7.49 -14.72
C ASP A 105 -6.76 -7.01 -14.03
N LYS A 106 -6.75 -7.15 -12.70
CA LYS A 106 -5.69 -6.65 -11.83
C LYS A 106 -4.39 -7.44 -12.02
N GLU A 107 -4.46 -8.76 -12.17
CA GLU A 107 -3.27 -9.60 -12.35
C GLU A 107 -2.60 -9.33 -13.69
N LYS A 108 -3.39 -9.29 -14.77
CA LYS A 108 -2.84 -8.96 -16.09
C LYS A 108 -2.21 -7.57 -16.10
N THR A 109 -2.93 -6.57 -15.57
CA THR A 109 -2.41 -5.20 -15.53
C THR A 109 -1.14 -5.13 -14.69
N PHE A 110 -1.08 -5.84 -13.56
CA PHE A 110 0.13 -5.92 -12.74
C PHE A 110 1.33 -6.44 -13.52
N ILE A 111 1.16 -7.55 -14.24
CA ILE A 111 2.24 -8.16 -15.03
C ILE A 111 2.68 -7.23 -16.16
N ASP A 112 1.72 -6.64 -16.88
CA ASP A 112 1.98 -5.73 -17.99
C ASP A 112 2.75 -4.48 -17.48
N GLU A 113 2.30 -3.86 -16.38
CA GLU A 113 3.01 -2.73 -15.77
C GLU A 113 4.39 -3.14 -15.24
N LEU A 114 4.50 -4.30 -14.60
CA LEU A 114 5.77 -4.78 -14.07
C LEU A 114 6.78 -4.97 -15.20
N ALA A 115 6.36 -5.46 -16.37
CA ALA A 115 7.24 -5.65 -17.52
C ALA A 115 7.82 -4.34 -18.07
N GLU A 116 7.07 -3.23 -17.96
CA GLU A 116 7.47 -1.88 -18.41
C GLU A 116 8.41 -1.17 -17.44
N LEU A 117 8.55 -1.65 -16.19
CA LEU A 117 9.42 -1.05 -15.19
C LEU A 117 10.92 -1.34 -15.46
N PRO A 118 11.82 -0.46 -15.01
CA PRO A 118 13.27 -0.70 -15.07
C PRO A 118 13.69 -2.04 -14.44
N PRO A 119 14.75 -2.72 -14.95
CA PRO A 119 15.17 -4.04 -14.48
C PRO A 119 15.39 -4.14 -12.96
N ASP A 120 16.04 -3.15 -12.36
CA ASP A 120 16.31 -3.04 -10.93
C ASP A 120 15.02 -2.94 -10.10
N VAL A 121 14.01 -2.21 -10.60
CA VAL A 121 12.69 -2.12 -9.97
C VAL A 121 11.94 -3.45 -10.07
N ARG A 122 12.05 -4.15 -11.20
CA ARG A 122 11.46 -5.50 -11.38
C ARG A 122 12.11 -6.52 -10.46
N GLU A 123 13.43 -6.47 -10.33
CA GLU A 123 14.21 -7.32 -9.40
C GLU A 123 13.82 -7.10 -7.94
N ASN A 124 13.49 -5.86 -7.59
CA ASN A 124 13.06 -5.48 -6.25
C ASN A 124 11.56 -5.75 -5.95
N ALA A 125 10.72 -5.99 -6.96
CA ALA A 125 9.28 -6.11 -6.76
C ALA A 125 8.85 -7.27 -5.83
N PRO A 126 9.33 -8.53 -5.97
CA PRO A 126 8.97 -9.62 -5.05
C PRO A 126 9.39 -9.39 -3.59
N PRO A 127 10.65 -9.04 -3.25
CA PRO A 127 11.02 -8.80 -1.86
C PRO A 127 10.27 -7.60 -1.28
N MET A 128 9.99 -6.55 -2.07
CA MET A 128 9.17 -5.42 -1.64
C MET A 128 7.73 -5.84 -1.32
N LEU A 129 7.08 -6.64 -2.19
CA LEU A 129 5.72 -7.12 -1.95
C LEU A 129 5.64 -8.06 -0.74
N THR A 130 6.67 -8.89 -0.55
CA THR A 130 6.79 -9.78 0.62
C THR A 130 6.93 -8.98 1.92
N LYS A 131 7.77 -7.95 1.92
CA LYS A 131 7.91 -7.03 3.05
C LYS A 131 6.62 -6.23 3.28
N SER A 132 5.99 -5.74 2.22
CA SER A 132 4.70 -5.03 2.27
C SER A 132 3.62 -5.89 2.92
N LYS A 133 3.60 -7.19 2.69
CA LYS A 133 2.69 -8.13 3.34
C LYS A 133 2.87 -8.13 4.86
N SER A 134 4.11 -8.33 5.33
CA SER A 134 4.42 -8.33 6.76
C SER A 134 4.03 -7.00 7.41
N LEU A 135 4.40 -5.89 6.79
CA LEU A 135 4.05 -4.56 7.30
C LEU A 135 2.54 -4.31 7.29
N HIS A 136 1.84 -4.77 6.26
CA HIS A 136 0.39 -4.68 6.16
C HIS A 136 -0.30 -5.46 7.29
N SER A 137 0.16 -6.69 7.58
CA SER A 137 -0.38 -7.49 8.68
C SER A 137 -0.22 -6.80 10.04
N ASP A 138 0.98 -6.31 10.34
CA ASP A 138 1.27 -5.63 11.60
C ASP A 138 0.45 -4.33 11.72
N PHE A 139 0.41 -3.54 10.64
CA PHE A 139 -0.31 -2.28 10.57
C PHE A 139 -1.82 -2.47 10.78
N ILE A 140 -2.46 -3.38 10.03
CA ILE A 140 -3.91 -3.59 10.11
C ILE A 140 -4.31 -4.17 11.47
N THR A 141 -3.49 -5.05 12.04
CA THR A 141 -3.70 -5.57 13.40
C THR A 141 -3.66 -4.44 14.44
N GLY A 142 -2.68 -3.53 14.32
CA GLY A 142 -2.60 -2.34 15.18
C GLY A 142 -3.81 -1.43 15.00
N PHE A 143 -4.21 -1.17 13.76
CA PHE A 143 -5.37 -0.35 13.42
C PHE A 143 -6.68 -0.93 13.99
N PHE A 144 -6.88 -2.24 13.90
CA PHE A 144 -8.06 -2.89 14.49
C PHE A 144 -8.12 -2.75 16.00
N LYS A 145 -6.98 -2.89 16.69
CA LYS A 145 -6.90 -2.66 18.14
C LYS A 145 -7.20 -1.19 18.50
N GLU A 146 -6.72 -0.24 17.71
CA GLU A 146 -6.96 1.19 17.94
C GLU A 146 -8.44 1.57 17.71
N VAL A 147 -9.07 1.06 16.65
CA VAL A 147 -10.41 1.49 16.23
C VAL A 147 -11.54 0.67 16.85
N TYR A 148 -11.32 -0.61 17.11
CA TYR A 148 -12.36 -1.54 17.61
C TYR A 148 -12.05 -2.12 18.99
N ASP A 149 -11.10 -1.52 19.72
CA ASP A 149 -10.52 -1.98 21.01
C ASP A 149 -9.75 -3.30 20.96
N SER A 150 -10.09 -4.21 20.04
CA SER A 150 -9.40 -5.48 19.88
C SER A 150 -9.60 -6.08 18.48
N VAL A 151 -8.73 -7.03 18.14
CA VAL A 151 -8.84 -7.78 16.88
C VAL A 151 -10.12 -8.61 16.89
N GLU A 152 -10.46 -9.23 18.02
CA GLU A 152 -11.60 -10.13 18.18
C GLU A 152 -12.95 -9.41 18.11
N LYS A 153 -12.99 -8.13 18.51
CA LYS A 153 -14.19 -7.29 18.41
C LYS A 153 -14.39 -6.68 17.03
N THR A 154 -13.44 -6.86 16.11
CA THR A 154 -13.52 -6.30 14.78
C THR A 154 -14.62 -7.01 13.97
N PRO A 155 -15.48 -6.27 13.24
CA PRO A 155 -16.51 -6.87 12.41
C PRO A 155 -15.97 -7.91 11.42
N GLN A 156 -16.64 -9.07 11.32
CA GLN A 156 -16.21 -10.20 10.48
C GLN A 156 -15.90 -9.81 9.03
N LYS A 157 -16.68 -8.88 8.46
CA LYS A 157 -16.46 -8.35 7.12
C LYS A 157 -15.04 -7.78 6.92
N LEU A 158 -14.49 -7.12 7.94
CA LEU A 158 -13.17 -6.51 7.88
C LEU A 158 -12.07 -7.56 8.04
N HIS A 159 -12.30 -8.63 8.80
CA HIS A 159 -11.44 -9.81 8.80
C HIS A 159 -11.40 -10.48 7.43
N ASP A 160 -12.57 -10.65 6.79
CA ASP A 160 -12.65 -11.25 5.46
C ASP A 160 -11.92 -10.38 4.42
N ASN A 161 -12.05 -9.05 4.52
CA ASN A 161 -11.31 -8.12 3.68
C ASN A 161 -9.80 -8.20 3.94
N PHE A 162 -9.38 -8.29 5.20
CA PHE A 162 -7.97 -8.45 5.55
C PHE A 162 -7.37 -9.73 4.97
N ALA A 163 -8.05 -10.87 5.12
CA ALA A 163 -7.62 -12.13 4.53
C ALA A 163 -7.51 -12.05 2.99
N LYS A 164 -8.52 -11.46 2.33
CA LYS A 164 -8.50 -11.28 0.87
C LYS A 164 -7.40 -10.33 0.40
N SER A 165 -7.09 -9.27 1.17
CA SER A 165 -5.96 -8.40 0.87
C SER A 165 -4.63 -9.13 1.02
N ASP A 166 -4.49 -9.99 2.05
CA ASP A 166 -3.29 -10.80 2.24
C ASP A 166 -3.08 -11.76 1.07
N ASP A 167 -4.13 -12.49 0.67
CA ASP A 167 -4.13 -13.38 -0.49
C ASP A 167 -3.79 -12.62 -1.78
N PHE A 168 -4.36 -11.42 -1.96
CA PHE A 168 -4.07 -10.59 -3.11
C PHE A 168 -2.60 -10.17 -3.16
N ILE A 169 -2.03 -9.69 -2.05
CA ILE A 169 -0.60 -9.31 -1.99
C ILE A 169 0.30 -10.52 -2.21
N ASN A 170 -0.04 -11.69 -1.63
CA ASN A 170 0.67 -12.95 -1.86
C ASN A 170 0.68 -13.32 -3.35
N ARG A 171 -0.46 -13.17 -4.01
CA ARG A 171 -0.60 -13.46 -5.43
C ARG A 171 0.27 -12.54 -6.27
N LEU A 172 0.30 -11.24 -5.98
CA LEU A 172 1.18 -10.29 -6.67
C LEU A 172 2.66 -10.63 -6.47
N ALA A 173 3.07 -10.96 -5.23
CA ALA A 173 4.45 -11.33 -4.92
C ALA A 173 4.88 -12.59 -5.70
N PHE A 174 4.00 -13.58 -5.78
CA PHE A 174 4.21 -14.79 -6.59
C PHE A 174 4.36 -14.45 -8.08
N LEU A 175 3.44 -13.67 -8.65
CA LEU A 175 3.48 -13.26 -10.06
C LEU A 175 4.74 -12.46 -10.40
N ALA A 176 5.21 -11.61 -9.48
CA ALA A 176 6.46 -10.87 -9.64
C ALA A 176 7.67 -11.82 -9.70
N ALA A 177 7.73 -12.79 -8.79
CA ALA A 177 8.81 -13.78 -8.74
C ALA A 177 8.82 -14.69 -9.97
N GLU A 178 7.65 -15.07 -10.48
CA GLU A 178 7.56 -15.84 -11.73
C GLU A 178 8.00 -15.05 -12.96
N ASN A 179 7.69 -13.75 -13.01
CA ASN A 179 8.13 -12.90 -14.12
C ASN A 179 9.64 -12.69 -14.15
N GLN A 180 10.30 -12.59 -13.00
CA GLN A 180 11.78 -12.51 -12.94
C GLN A 180 12.46 -13.72 -13.57
N LYS A 181 11.93 -14.93 -13.34
CA LYS A 181 12.48 -16.18 -13.89
C LYS A 181 12.35 -16.29 -15.42
N LYS A 182 11.55 -15.42 -16.04
CA LYS A 182 11.32 -15.40 -17.49
C LYS A 182 12.18 -14.37 -18.23
N ILE A 183 12.96 -13.56 -17.51
CA ILE A 183 13.89 -12.60 -18.10
C ILE A 183 15.22 -13.35 -18.34
N PRO A 184 15.67 -13.52 -19.60
CA PRO A 184 16.91 -14.22 -19.93
C PRO A 184 18.16 -13.46 -19.52
#